data_AF-A0A5E4K012-F1
#
_entry.id   AF-A0A5E4K012-F1
#
_cell.length_a   1.000
_cell.length_b   1.000
_cell.length_c   1.000
_cell.angle_alpha   90.00
_cell.angle_beta   90.00
_cell.angle_gamma   90.00
#
_symmetry.space_group_name_H-M   'P 1'
#
loop_
_entity.id
_entity.type
_entity.pdbx_description
1 polymer ?
#
loop_
_entity_poly.entity_id
_entity_poly.type
_entity_poly.pdbx_seq_one_letter_code
_entity_poly.pdbx_strand_id
1 'polypeptide(L)'
;MVMSKHLPEWVMIRYAKLWDKFKEKEFTREQAEKIIPKDSAVAVFFSELKKAGWIEMKMSQEDARKTVYKLKDPTKAIVEEINELSKK
;
A
#
# COMPACT_ATOMS: atom_id res chain seq x y z
N MET A 1 -3.32 -22.44 -4.90
CA MET A 1 -2.65 -21.99 -3.67
C MET A 1 -3.10 -20.57 -3.37
N VAL A 2 -4.14 -20.41 -2.56
CA VAL A 2 -4.57 -19.11 -2.04
C VAL A 2 -5.05 -19.39 -0.63
N MET A 3 -4.56 -18.64 0.36
CA MET A 3 -5.37 -18.10 1.46
C MET A 3 -4.47 -17.44 2.51
N SER A 4 -4.30 -16.14 2.34
CA SER A 4 -4.43 -15.14 3.40
C SER A 4 -4.81 -13.86 2.68
N LYS A 5 -6.12 -13.55 2.65
CA LYS A 5 -6.64 -12.29 2.07
C LYS A 5 -6.33 -11.08 2.96
N HIS A 6 -5.77 -11.32 4.14
CA HIS A 6 -5.32 -10.31 5.08
C HIS A 6 -3.86 -9.97 4.82
N LEU A 7 -3.52 -8.68 4.93
CA LEU A 7 -2.15 -8.21 4.82
C LEU A 7 -1.28 -8.91 5.88
N PRO A 8 -0.10 -9.45 5.50
CA PRO A 8 0.84 -9.98 6.47
C PRO A 8 1.19 -8.94 7.53
N GLU A 9 1.47 -9.36 8.76
CA GLU A 9 1.76 -8.46 9.88
C GLU A 9 2.89 -7.47 9.56
N TRP A 10 3.96 -7.96 8.93
CA TRP A 10 5.08 -7.10 8.52
C TRP A 10 4.69 -6.04 7.47
N VAL A 11 3.69 -6.33 6.63
CA VAL A 11 3.11 -5.37 5.67
C VAL A 11 2.27 -4.34 6.43
N MET A 12 1.43 -4.77 7.38
CA MET A 12 0.64 -3.86 8.20
C MET A 12 1.51 -2.90 9.01
N ILE A 13 2.60 -3.38 9.63
CA ILE A 13 3.53 -2.54 10.39
C ILE A 13 4.17 -1.47 9.49
N ARG A 14 4.61 -1.85 8.29
CA ARG A 14 5.19 -0.91 7.31
C ARG A 14 4.14 0.08 6.80
N TYR A 15 2.93 -0.40 6.52
CA TYR A 15 1.80 0.43 6.13
C TYR A 15 1.51 1.48 7.20
N ALA A 16 1.40 1.10 8.47
CA ALA A 16 1.12 2.03 9.57
C ALA A 16 2.16 3.16 9.66
N LYS A 17 3.45 2.84 9.46
CA LYS A 17 4.52 3.85 9.41
C LYS A 17 4.36 4.83 8.25
N LEU A 18 4.02 4.33 7.06
CA LEU A 18 3.77 5.20 5.91
C LEU A 18 2.47 6.01 6.08
N TRP A 19 1.43 5.41 6.66
CA TRP A 19 0.15 6.06 6.91
C TRP A 19 0.30 7.24 7.88
N ASP A 20 1.06 7.07 8.98
CA ASP A 20 1.37 8.15 9.92
C ASP A 20 1.99 9.38 9.22
N LYS A 21 2.88 9.14 8.24
CA LYS A 21 3.61 10.20 7.52
C LYS A 21 2.86 10.81 6.36
N PHE A 22 2.27 9.98 5.50
CA PHE A 22 1.72 10.41 4.23
C PHE A 22 0.19 10.51 4.27
N LYS A 23 -0.50 9.68 5.07
CA LYS A 23 -1.96 9.57 5.07
C LYS A 23 -2.47 9.42 3.62
N GLU A 24 -3.38 10.29 3.19
CA GLU A 24 -3.91 10.33 1.82
C GLU A 24 -3.06 11.15 0.83
N LYS A 25 -1.87 11.61 1.22
CA LYS A 25 -0.96 12.32 0.31
C LYS A 25 -0.23 11.34 -0.60
N GLU A 26 0.10 11.80 -1.79
CA GLU A 26 0.91 11.06 -2.74
C GLU A 26 2.39 11.09 -2.31
N PHE A 27 3.10 9.99 -2.55
CA PHE A 27 4.53 9.86 -2.30
C PHE A 27 5.21 8.97 -3.33
N THR A 28 6.52 9.13 -3.49
CA THR A 28 7.33 8.29 -4.37
C THR A 28 7.91 7.10 -3.62
N ARG A 29 8.42 6.12 -4.38
CA ARG A 29 9.12 4.98 -3.79
C ARG A 29 10.32 5.43 -2.94
N GLU A 30 11.07 6.42 -3.40
CA GLU A 30 12.21 6.96 -2.67
C GLU A 30 11.80 7.60 -1.34
N GLN A 31 10.62 8.22 -1.27
CA GLN A 31 10.08 8.76 -0.03
C GLN A 31 9.65 7.65 0.94
N ALA A 32 9.07 6.56 0.44
CA ALA A 32 8.74 5.40 1.26
C ALA A 32 9.99 4.74 1.85
N GLU A 33 11.04 4.55 1.04
CA GLU A 33 12.33 3.97 1.47
C GLU A 33 13.07 4.80 2.53
N LYS A 34 12.65 6.06 2.78
CA LYS A 34 13.14 6.86 3.92
C LYS A 34 12.45 6.53 5.24
N ILE A 35 11.25 5.92 5.19
CA ILE A 35 10.41 5.63 6.37
C ILE A 35 10.43 4.14 6.72
N ILE A 36 10.46 3.27 5.70
CA ILE A 36 10.56 1.82 5.86
C ILE A 36 11.97 1.33 5.46
N PRO A 37 12.44 0.19 6.00
CA PRO A 37 13.75 -0.35 5.66
C PRO A 37 13.93 -0.52 4.14
N LYS A 38 15.05 -0.05 3.61
CA LYS A 38 15.41 -0.18 2.19
C LYS A 38 15.96 -1.57 1.92
N ASP A 39 15.06 -2.54 1.88
CA ASP A 39 15.36 -3.95 1.63
C ASP A 39 14.65 -4.47 0.36
N SER A 40 15.00 -5.70 -0.04
CA SER A 40 14.36 -6.38 -1.17
C SER A 40 12.85 -6.60 -0.95
N ALA A 41 12.39 -6.59 0.32
CA ALA A 41 10.99 -6.75 0.66
C ALA A 41 10.14 -5.49 0.37
N VAL A 42 10.74 -4.32 0.07
CA VAL A 42 9.96 -3.13 -0.34
C VAL A 42 9.16 -3.38 -1.62
N ALA A 43 9.70 -4.11 -2.59
CA ALA A 43 8.94 -4.46 -3.80
C ALA A 43 7.76 -5.39 -3.49
N VAL A 44 7.97 -6.37 -2.61
CA VAL A 44 6.93 -7.29 -2.15
C VAL A 44 5.85 -6.52 -1.38
N PHE A 45 6.25 -5.61 -0.49
CA PHE A 45 5.35 -4.76 0.29
C PHE A 45 4.35 -4.00 -0.60
N PHE A 46 4.83 -3.30 -1.63
CA PHE A 46 3.96 -2.58 -2.56
C PHE A 46 3.07 -3.53 -3.38
N SER A 47 3.58 -4.71 -3.74
CA SER A 47 2.80 -5.74 -4.44
C SER A 47 1.65 -6.27 -3.57
N GLU A 48 1.90 -6.57 -2.30
CA GLU A 48 0.89 -7.04 -1.36
C GLU A 48 -0.20 -5.98 -1.11
N LEU A 49 0.18 -4.72 -0.89
CA LEU A 49 -0.78 -3.62 -0.76
C LEU A 49 -1.62 -3.43 -2.03
N LYS A 50 -1.01 -3.55 -3.22
CA LYS A 50 -1.73 -3.44 -4.49
C LYS A 50 -2.72 -4.57 -4.67
N LYS A 51 -2.31 -5.81 -4.37
CA LYS A 51 -3.20 -6.99 -4.45
C LYS A 51 -4.37 -6.88 -3.49
N ALA A 52 -4.14 -6.32 -2.30
CA ALA A 52 -5.19 -6.08 -1.32
C ALA A 52 -6.06 -4.87 -1.65
N GLY A 53 -5.65 -4.00 -2.60
CA GLY A 53 -6.38 -2.78 -2.95
C GLY A 53 -6.18 -1.62 -1.98
N TRP A 54 -5.17 -1.67 -1.11
CA TRP A 54 -4.86 -0.68 -0.07
C TRP A 54 -4.00 0.50 -0.57
N ILE A 55 -3.60 0.47 -1.83
CA ILE A 55 -2.76 1.50 -2.44
C ILE A 55 -3.16 1.76 -3.89
N GLU A 56 -3.12 3.03 -4.28
CA GLU A 56 -3.24 3.47 -5.66
C GLU A 56 -1.87 3.82 -6.21
N MET A 57 -1.60 3.43 -7.45
CA MET A 57 -0.36 3.75 -8.16
C MET A 57 -0.72 4.52 -9.41
N LYS A 58 -0.10 5.67 -9.62
CA LYS A 58 -0.28 6.50 -10.82
C LYS A 58 1.09 6.88 -11.38
N MET A 59 1.18 7.05 -12.69
CA MET A 59 2.36 7.71 -13.28
C MET A 59 2.30 9.19 -12.94
N SER A 60 3.42 9.75 -12.49
CA SER A 60 3.49 11.19 -12.21
C SER A 60 3.24 11.97 -13.51
N GLN A 61 2.42 13.02 -13.40
CA GLN A 61 2.19 13.94 -14.51
C GLN A 61 3.41 14.83 -14.80
N GLU A 62 4.30 15.02 -13.83
CA GLU A 62 5.50 15.83 -13.97
C GLU A 62 6.69 15.06 -14.55
N ASP A 63 6.79 13.76 -14.25
CA ASP A 63 7.83 12.88 -14.79
C ASP A 63 7.24 11.49 -15.00
N ALA A 64 6.96 11.14 -16.25
CA ALA A 64 6.41 9.84 -16.63
C ALA A 64 7.29 8.65 -16.20
N ARG A 65 8.55 8.89 -15.82
CA ARG A 65 9.45 7.83 -15.30
C ARG A 65 9.26 7.57 -13.80
N LYS A 66 8.47 8.39 -13.10
CA LYS A 66 8.23 8.28 -11.67
C LYS A 66 6.82 7.76 -11.40
N THR A 67 6.75 6.72 -10.57
CA THR A 67 5.48 6.23 -10.03
C THR A 67 5.20 6.92 -8.71
N VAL A 68 4.02 7.54 -8.62
CA VAL A 68 3.48 8.07 -7.37
C VAL A 68 2.51 7.07 -6.78
N TYR A 69 2.57 6.96 -5.46
CA TYR A 69 1.80 6.04 -4.65
C TYR A 69 0.90 6.84 -3.73
N LYS A 70 -0.34 6.39 -3.54
CA LYS A 70 -1.28 6.96 -2.58
C LYS A 70 -1.87 5.84 -1.74
N LEU A 71 -1.71 5.91 -0.43
CA LEU A 71 -2.35 4.96 0.48
C LEU A 71 -3.86 5.23 0.52
N LYS A 72 -4.65 4.16 0.52
CA LYS A 72 -6.06 4.26 0.89
C LYS A 72 -6.21 4.33 2.40
N ASP A 73 -7.26 5.00 2.83
CA ASP A 73 -7.68 5.04 4.23
C ASP A 73 -7.92 3.61 4.75
N PRO A 74 -7.35 3.24 5.92
CA PRO A 74 -7.45 1.89 6.44
C PRO A 74 -8.89 1.51 6.77
N THR A 75 -9.71 2.45 7.23
CA THR A 75 -11.14 2.22 7.51
C THR A 75 -11.88 1.88 6.23
N LYS A 76 -11.63 2.63 5.15
CA LYS A 76 -12.24 2.36 3.85
C LYS A 76 -11.75 1.03 3.28
N ALA A 77 -10.45 0.76 3.37
CA ALA A 77 -9.87 -0.47 2.85
C ALA A 77 -10.40 -1.71 3.58
N ILE A 78 -10.55 -1.66 4.90
CA ILE A 78 -11.15 -2.74 5.70
C ILE A 78 -12.63 -2.93 5.35
N VAL A 79 -13.40 -1.85 5.20
CA VAL A 79 -14.82 -1.93 4.82
C VAL A 79 -14.98 -2.52 3.42
N GLU A 80 -14.15 -2.12 2.45
CA GLU A 80 -14.09 -2.71 1.11
C GLU A 80 -13.77 -4.22 1.18
N GLU A 81 -12.78 -4.60 1.99
CA GLU A 81 -12.40 -6.01 2.20
C GLU A 81 -13.54 -6.85 2.79
N ILE A 82 -14.23 -6.33 3.82
CA ILE A 82 -15.38 -7.00 4.45
C ILE A 82 -16.55 -7.14 3.48
N ASN A 83 -16.87 -6.08 2.73
CA ASN A 83 -17.96 -6.12 1.75
C ASN A 83 -17.72 -7.15 0.64
N GLU A 84 -16.48 -7.29 0.17
CA GLU A 84 -16.12 -8.30 -0.83
C GLU A 84 -16.13 -9.74 -0.26
N LEU A 85 -15.95 -9.91 1.05
CA LEU A 85 -16.13 -11.20 1.71
C LEU A 85 -17.60 -11.58 1.88
N SER A 86 -18.49 -10.60 2.08
CA SER A 86 -19.94 -10.84 2.23
C SER A 86 -20.67 -11.17 0.93
N LYS A 87 -20.04 -10.92 -0.24
CA LYS A 87 -20.62 -11.22 -1.57
C LYS A 87 -20.32 -12.64 -2.06
N LYS A 88 -19.60 -13.44 -1.28
CA LYS A 88 -19.11 -14.77 -1.66
C LYS A 88 -19.75 -15.85 -0.82
#